data_AF-A0AAW1QDF1-F1
#
_entry.id   AF-A0AAW1QDF1-F1
#
_cell.length_a   1.000
_cell.length_b   1.000
_cell.length_c   1.000
_cell.angle_alpha   90.00
_cell.angle_beta   90.00
_cell.angle_gamma   90.00
#
_symmetry.space_group_name_H-M   'P 1'
#
loop_
_entity.id
_entity.type
_entity.pdbx_description
1 polymer ?
#
loop_
_entity_poly.entity_id
_entity_poly.type
_entity_poly.pdbx_seq_one_letter_code
_entity_poly.pdbx_strand_id
1 'polypeptide(L)'
;MTHGSVRNWLKAPGDHVAEFDVVMEVDTESLTEEAYRVGSFSGTVTLLVEAQEDGVLQRILVPEGQHVAIGTPVALMSEEEVAPPGLQEWRPPEGFSVYAAGAAAGADVPRTLVWQSYLKEGGKDSGGCS
;
A
#
# COMPACT_ATOMS: atom_id res chain seq x y z
N MET A 1 9.97 0.31 -9.40
CA MET A 1 8.56 0.68 -9.66
C MET A 1 8.19 1.80 -8.72
N THR A 2 7.46 2.85 -9.14
CA THR A 2 7.20 4.05 -8.31
C THR A 2 5.72 4.39 -8.13
N HIS A 3 4.83 3.89 -8.99
CA HIS A 3 3.39 4.14 -8.94
C HIS A 3 2.56 2.95 -9.45
N GLY A 4 1.32 2.84 -9.00
CA GLY A 4 0.34 1.82 -9.38
C GLY A 4 -1.06 2.43 -9.42
N SER A 5 -2.03 1.72 -9.99
CA SER A 5 -3.43 2.14 -10.11
C SER A 5 -4.32 1.18 -9.32
N VAL A 6 -5.27 1.70 -8.55
CA VAL A 6 -6.21 0.84 -7.81
C VAL A 6 -7.15 0.18 -8.80
N ARG A 7 -7.07 -1.15 -8.91
CA ARG A 7 -7.89 -1.93 -9.85
C ARG A 7 -9.27 -2.20 -9.26
N ASN A 8 -9.31 -2.75 -8.04
CA ASN A 8 -10.54 -3.18 -7.40
C ASN A 8 -10.38 -3.23 -5.88
N TRP A 9 -11.41 -2.83 -5.13
CA TRP A 9 -11.52 -3.10 -3.70
C TRP A 9 -12.28 -4.40 -3.46
N LEU A 10 -11.69 -5.31 -2.70
CA LEU A 10 -12.31 -6.58 -2.30
C LEU A 10 -13.06 -6.47 -0.97
N LYS A 11 -12.82 -5.38 -0.22
CA LYS A 11 -13.45 -5.05 1.06
C LYS A 11 -14.03 -3.65 1.02
N ALA A 12 -15.14 -3.44 1.73
CA ALA A 12 -15.83 -2.17 1.83
C ALA A 12 -15.68 -1.53 3.23
N PRO A 13 -15.86 -0.21 3.36
CA PRO A 13 -15.90 0.43 4.67
C PRO A 13 -16.98 -0.22 5.57
N GLY A 14 -16.58 -0.64 6.77
CA GLY A 14 -17.38 -1.40 7.73
C GLY A 14 -17.05 -2.89 7.76
N ASP A 15 -16.30 -3.41 6.77
CA ASP A 15 -15.93 -4.83 6.75
C ASP A 15 -14.81 -5.14 7.73
N HIS A 16 -14.93 -6.29 8.40
CA HIS A 16 -13.82 -6.88 9.15
C HIS A 16 -12.80 -7.50 8.19
N VAL A 17 -11.54 -7.22 8.46
CA VAL A 17 -10.37 -7.67 7.72
C VAL A 17 -9.43 -8.35 8.71
N ALA A 18 -9.00 -9.57 8.41
CA ALA A 18 -8.03 -10.28 9.23
C ALA A 18 -6.60 -10.00 8.74
N GLU A 19 -5.61 -10.24 9.59
CA GLU A 19 -4.20 -10.26 9.19
C GLU A 19 -4.01 -11.19 7.98
N PHE A 20 -3.27 -10.72 6.98
CA PHE A 20 -3.03 -11.39 5.69
C PHE A 20 -4.27 -11.54 4.77
N ASP A 21 -5.42 -10.98 5.13
CA ASP A 21 -6.58 -10.98 4.24
C ASP A 21 -6.37 -9.99 3.10
N VAL A 22 -6.81 -10.35 1.89
CA VAL A 22 -6.62 -9.51 0.70
C VAL A 22 -7.71 -8.45 0.65
N VAL A 23 -7.30 -7.18 0.67
CA VAL A 23 -8.21 -6.04 0.80
C VAL A 23 -8.49 -5.36 -0.53
N MET A 24 -7.49 -5.30 -1.40
CA MET A 24 -7.58 -4.64 -2.71
C MET A 24 -6.56 -5.17 -3.71
N GLU A 25 -6.80 -4.86 -4.98
CA GLU A 25 -5.93 -5.17 -6.10
C GLU A 25 -5.37 -3.87 -6.70
N VAL A 26 -4.07 -3.88 -7.02
CA VAL A 26 -3.37 -2.74 -7.63
C VAL A 26 -2.73 -3.19 -8.94
N ASP A 27 -3.08 -2.52 -10.03
CA ASP A 27 -2.46 -2.70 -11.33
C ASP A 27 -1.28 -1.76 -11.48
N THR A 28 -0.11 -2.32 -11.75
CA THR A 28 1.11 -1.54 -11.98
C THR A 28 1.36 -1.34 -13.48
N GLU A 29 1.47 -0.08 -13.87
CA GLU A 29 1.84 0.34 -15.24
C GLU A 29 3.34 0.60 -15.32
N SER A 30 4.18 -0.38 -14.99
CA SER A 30 5.58 -0.31 -15.41
C SER A 30 6.23 -1.66 -15.32
N LEU A 31 6.76 -2.07 -16.46
CA LEU A 31 7.58 -3.25 -16.64
C LEU A 31 8.81 -3.13 -15.75
N THR A 32 8.94 -4.11 -14.88
CA THR A 32 10.20 -4.60 -14.34
C THR A 32 11.38 -4.24 -15.25
N GLU A 33 12.37 -3.49 -14.75
CA GLU A 33 13.71 -3.50 -15.39
C GLU A 33 14.25 -4.95 -15.49
N GLU A 34 13.67 -5.89 -14.75
CA GLU A 34 13.94 -7.31 -14.76
C GLU A 34 13.11 -8.15 -15.77
N ALA A 35 12.04 -7.61 -16.40
CA ALA A 35 11.45 -8.22 -17.61
C ALA A 35 12.41 -8.15 -18.81
N TYR A 36 13.49 -7.37 -18.69
CA TYR A 36 14.55 -7.29 -19.68
C TYR A 36 15.48 -8.52 -19.71
N ARG A 37 15.37 -9.49 -18.77
CA ARG A 37 16.19 -10.73 -18.82
C ARG A 37 15.58 -11.86 -19.62
N VAL A 38 14.27 -11.84 -19.92
CA VAL A 38 13.61 -12.85 -20.78
C VAL A 38 12.54 -12.14 -21.62
N GLY A 39 12.94 -11.53 -22.73
CA GLY A 39 12.15 -10.56 -23.50
C GLY A 39 10.85 -11.08 -24.13
N SER A 40 9.79 -11.26 -23.34
CA SER A 40 8.43 -11.51 -23.86
C SER A 40 7.32 -11.32 -22.82
N PHE A 41 7.36 -10.29 -21.98
CA PHE A 41 6.18 -9.91 -21.20
C PHE A 41 5.97 -8.40 -21.26
N SER A 42 5.06 -7.95 -22.13
CA SER A 42 4.44 -6.63 -22.09
C SER A 42 3.05 -6.83 -21.53
N GLY A 43 2.91 -6.70 -20.21
CA GLY A 43 1.65 -6.96 -19.53
C GLY A 43 1.53 -6.16 -18.24
N THR A 44 0.29 -5.89 -17.85
CA THR A 44 -0.06 -5.31 -16.55
C THR A 44 0.17 -6.36 -15.46
N VAL A 45 0.88 -6.00 -14.40
CA VAL A 45 1.02 -6.85 -13.22
C VAL A 45 0.02 -6.37 -12.17
N THR A 46 -0.94 -7.24 -11.85
CA THR A 46 -1.88 -7.07 -10.74
C THR A 46 -1.23 -7.58 -9.47
N LEU A 47 -1.11 -6.71 -8.47
CA LEU A 47 -0.61 -7.01 -7.14
C LEU A 47 -1.77 -7.05 -6.15
N LEU A 48 -1.74 -8.00 -5.24
CA LEU A 48 -2.70 -8.13 -4.14
C LEU A 48 -2.16 -7.40 -2.92
N VAL A 49 -2.98 -6.54 -2.32
CA VAL A 49 -2.65 -5.83 -1.08
C VAL A 49 -3.32 -6.55 0.07
N GLU A 50 -2.48 -7.08 0.96
CA GLU A 50 -2.89 -7.79 2.18
C GLU A 50 -2.92 -6.84 3.38
N ALA A 51 -3.82 -7.10 4.31
CA ALA A 51 -3.83 -6.40 5.59
C ALA A 51 -2.66 -6.85 6.47
N GLN A 52 -2.03 -5.88 7.13
CA GLN A 52 -0.91 -6.14 8.04
C GLN A 52 -1.35 -6.55 9.45
N GLU A 53 -2.60 -6.27 9.79
CA GLU A 53 -3.18 -6.48 11.12
C GLU A 53 -4.68 -6.72 10.97
N ASP A 54 -5.28 -7.35 11.98
CA ASP A 54 -6.73 -7.46 12.10
C ASP A 54 -7.38 -6.11 12.40
N GLY A 55 -8.56 -5.88 11.83
CA GLY A 55 -9.35 -4.70 12.13
C GLY A 55 -10.55 -4.52 11.22
N VAL A 56 -11.16 -3.34 11.31
CA VAL A 56 -12.28 -2.92 10.48
C VAL A 56 -11.82 -1.85 9.50
N LEU A 57 -12.14 -2.05 8.22
CA LEU A 57 -11.89 -1.06 7.18
C LEU A 57 -12.79 0.15 7.45
N GLN A 58 -12.24 1.27 7.89
CA GLN A 58 -13.07 2.42 8.27
C GLN A 58 -13.34 3.35 7.08
N ARG A 59 -12.37 3.46 6.17
CA ARG A 59 -12.51 4.32 5.00
C ARG A 59 -11.48 4.03 3.91
N ILE A 60 -11.94 4.12 2.67
CA ILE A 60 -11.10 4.17 1.48
C ILE A 60 -10.65 5.61 1.23
N LEU A 61 -9.33 5.84 1.20
CA LEU A 61 -8.74 7.15 0.88
C LEU A 61 -8.50 7.30 -0.62
N VAL A 62 -8.21 6.19 -1.30
CA VAL A 62 -7.91 6.14 -2.74
C VAL A 62 -8.95 5.25 -3.44
N PRO A 63 -9.90 5.82 -4.22
CA PRO A 63 -10.88 5.05 -4.97
C PRO A 63 -10.26 4.28 -6.14
N GLU A 64 -11.06 3.37 -6.69
CA GLU A 64 -10.73 2.60 -7.90
C GLU A 64 -10.44 3.52 -9.09
N GLY A 65 -9.51 3.10 -9.94
CA GLY A 65 -9.04 3.85 -11.11
C GLY A 65 -8.08 4.99 -10.77
N GLN A 66 -7.75 5.23 -9.50
CA GLN A 66 -6.81 6.28 -9.13
C GLN A 66 -5.37 5.76 -9.01
N HIS A 67 -4.41 6.60 -9.41
CA HIS A 67 -2.99 6.31 -9.28
C HIS A 67 -2.50 6.63 -7.87
N VAL A 68 -1.70 5.73 -7.32
CA VAL A 68 -1.12 5.80 -5.99
C VAL A 68 0.38 5.52 -6.06
N ALA A 69 1.17 6.25 -5.26
CA ALA A 69 2.59 6.00 -5.10
C ALA A 69 2.84 4.98 -3.98
N ILE A 70 3.95 4.24 -4.06
CA ILE A 70 4.30 3.26 -3.03
C ILE A 70 4.46 3.95 -1.67
N GLY A 71 3.90 3.34 -0.62
CA GLY A 71 3.94 3.88 0.74
C GLY A 71 2.91 4.98 1.03
N THR A 72 2.05 5.32 0.07
CA THR A 72 0.90 6.21 0.33
C THR A 72 -0.18 5.42 1.08
N PRO A 73 -0.77 5.97 2.15
CA PRO A 73 -1.96 5.40 2.78
C PRO A 73 -3.12 5.31 1.79
N VAL A 74 -3.62 4.10 1.55
CA VAL A 74 -4.74 3.82 0.64
C VAL A 74 -6.08 3.73 1.37
N ALA A 75 -6.06 3.35 2.64
CA ALA A 75 -7.24 3.28 3.49
C ALA A 75 -6.91 3.44 4.97
N LEU A 76 -7.94 3.70 5.76
CA LEU A 76 -7.91 3.79 7.22
C LEU A 76 -8.52 2.54 7.83
N MET A 77 -7.89 2.04 8.89
CA MET A 77 -8.38 0.92 9.68
C MET A 77 -8.50 1.29 11.15
N SER A 78 -9.29 0.53 11.89
CA SER A 78 -9.40 0.62 13.35
C SER A 78 -9.67 -0.77 13.94
N GLU A 79 -9.30 -1.00 15.20
CA GLU A 79 -9.72 -2.20 15.94
C GLU A 79 -11.20 -2.13 16.32
N GLU A 80 -11.76 -0.92 16.40
CA GLU A 80 -13.15 -0.70 16.76
C GLU A 80 -14.05 -0.80 15.52
N GLU A 81 -15.24 -1.37 15.69
CA GLU A 81 -16.27 -1.41 14.64
C GLU A 81 -16.75 0.00 14.28
N VAL A 82 -16.78 0.91 15.27
CA VAL A 82 -17.11 2.32 15.08
C VAL A 82 -15.83 3.14 15.03
N ALA A 83 -15.56 3.83 13.92
CA ALA A 83 -14.42 4.73 13.83
C ALA A 83 -14.42 5.78 14.96
N PRO A 84 -13.29 6.04 15.62
CA PRO A 84 -13.17 7.18 16.50
C PRO A 84 -13.36 8.49 15.69
N PRO A 85 -13.98 9.54 16.27
CA PRO A 85 -14.36 10.74 15.53
C PRO A 85 -13.20 11.38 14.75
N GLY A 86 -11.99 11.41 15.35
CA GLY A 86 -10.80 11.98 14.71
C GLY A 86 -10.30 11.21 13.49
N LEU A 87 -10.58 9.90 13.40
CA LEU A 87 -10.17 9.07 12.26
C LEU A 87 -10.89 9.48 10.98
N GLN A 88 -12.16 9.87 11.09
CA GLN A 88 -12.92 10.32 9.94
C GLN A 88 -12.45 11.73 9.48
N GLU A 89 -11.84 12.53 10.32
CA GLU A 89 -11.32 13.84 9.88
C GLU A 89 -9.89 13.75 9.37
N TRP A 90 -9.16 12.70 9.75
CA TRP A 90 -7.78 12.53 9.36
C TRP A 90 -7.60 12.42 7.84
N ARG A 91 -6.60 13.15 7.33
CA ARG A 91 -6.10 13.05 5.96
C ARG A 91 -4.58 12.98 6.01
N PRO A 92 -3.95 12.16 5.15
CA PRO A 92 -2.51 12.18 5.03
C PRO A 92 -2.06 13.57 4.53
N PRO A 93 -1.00 14.16 5.12
CA PRO A 93 -0.36 15.35 4.57
C PRO A 93 0.08 15.11 3.12
N GLU A 94 0.18 16.17 2.33
CA GLU A 94 0.66 16.06 0.95
C GLU A 94 2.09 15.50 0.92
N GLY A 95 2.31 14.46 0.10
CA GLY A 95 3.60 13.75 0.04
C GLY A 95 3.88 12.81 1.22
N PHE A 96 2.90 12.53 2.08
CA PHE A 96 3.07 11.59 3.18
C PHE A 96 3.32 10.17 2.67
N SER A 97 4.44 9.59 3.11
CA SER A 97 4.79 8.18 2.90
C SER A 97 5.09 7.55 4.25
N VAL A 98 4.50 6.38 4.52
CA VAL A 98 4.74 5.65 5.78
C VAL A 98 6.20 5.21 5.92
N TYR A 99 6.93 5.07 4.80
CA TYR A 99 8.36 4.73 4.81
C TYR A 99 9.25 5.93 5.12
N ALA A 100 8.86 7.13 4.67
CA ALA A 100 9.56 8.37 4.98
C ALA A 100 9.27 8.85 6.41
N ALA A 101 8.09 8.52 6.94
CA ALA A 101 7.66 8.83 8.30
C ALA A 101 8.33 7.93 9.38
N GLY A 102 9.30 7.09 8.99
CA GLY A 102 10.04 6.19 9.88
C GLY A 102 10.36 6.84 11.23
N ALA A 103 9.86 6.23 12.30
CA ALA A 103 10.05 6.62 13.70
C ALA A 103 9.49 7.99 14.15
N ALA A 104 8.89 8.80 13.27
CA ALA A 104 8.28 10.10 13.63
C ALA A 104 6.74 10.06 13.71
N ALA A 105 6.11 8.94 13.34
CA ALA A 105 4.71 8.69 13.65
C ALA A 105 4.56 8.42 15.16
N GLY A 106 4.50 9.52 15.93
CA GLY A 106 4.01 9.47 17.30
C GLY A 106 2.58 8.93 17.36
N ALA A 107 2.09 8.70 18.57
CA ALA A 107 0.83 8.03 18.95
C ALA A 107 -0.50 8.57 18.35
N ASP A 108 -0.44 9.42 17.31
CA ASP A 108 -1.58 10.14 16.71
C ASP A 108 -1.75 9.86 15.20
N VAL A 109 -0.92 8.98 14.61
CA VAL A 109 -1.14 8.49 13.24
C VAL A 109 -2.06 7.26 13.31
N PRO A 110 -3.23 7.28 12.67
CA PRO A 110 -4.14 6.15 12.70
C PRO A 110 -3.59 4.93 11.96
N ARG A 111 -4.16 3.75 12.21
CA ARG A 111 -3.83 2.55 11.43
C ARG A 111 -4.22 2.77 9.98
N THR A 112 -3.28 2.50 9.07
CA THR A 112 -3.47 2.71 7.64
C THR A 112 -3.09 1.46 6.86
N LEU A 113 -3.86 1.16 5.81
CA LEU A 113 -3.43 0.22 4.78
C LEU A 113 -2.54 0.96 3.81
N VAL A 114 -1.45 0.31 3.42
CA VAL A 114 -0.44 0.88 2.51
C VAL A 114 -0.15 -0.09 1.40
N TRP A 115 -0.09 0.43 0.17
CA TRP A 115 0.43 -0.35 -0.93
C TRP A 115 1.95 -0.45 -0.80
N GLN A 116 2.43 -1.70 -0.69
CA GLN A 116 3.84 -2.03 -0.61
C GLN A 116 4.29 -2.72 -1.89
N SER A 117 5.46 -2.35 -2.39
CA SER A 117 6.12 -3.07 -3.48
C SER A 117 7.31 -3.84 -2.93
N TYR A 118 7.18 -5.15 -2.77
CA TYR A 118 8.30 -6.05 -2.44
C TYR A 118 9.10 -6.37 -3.71
N LEU A 119 9.74 -5.36 -4.30
CA LEU A 119 10.91 -5.60 -5.13
C LEU A 119 12.09 -5.23 -4.26
N LYS A 120 12.76 -6.25 -3.73
CA LYS A 120 14.11 -6.09 -3.18
C LYS A 120 14.91 -5.40 -4.26
N GLU A 121 15.29 -4.13 -4.05
CA GLU A 121 16.34 -3.54 -4.84
C GLU A 121 17.49 -4.55 -4.77
N GLY A 122 17.80 -5.16 -5.91
CA GLY A 122 18.90 -6.11 -6.00
C GLY A 122 20.11 -5.36 -5.46
N GLY A 123 20.50 -5.70 -4.23
CA GLY A 123 21.62 -5.10 -3.56
C GLY A 123 22.75 -5.13 -4.58
N LYS A 124 23.24 -3.94 -4.94
CA LYS A 124 24.56 -3.86 -5.55
C LYS A 124 25.50 -4.23 -4.42
N ASP A 125 25.65 -5.54 -4.19
CA ASP A 125 26.81 -6.11 -3.53
C ASP A 125 27.99 -5.71 -4.40
N SER A 126 28.48 -4.48 -4.19
CA SER A 126 29.85 -4.14 -4.54
C SER A 126 30.73 -4.89 -3.54
N GLY A 127 30.88 -6.19 -3.80
CA GLY A 127 31.99 -6.97 -3.30
C GLY A 127 33.28 -6.23 -3.63
N GLY A 128 33.98 -5.87 -2.58
CA GLY A 128 35.29 -5.24 -2.62
C GLY A 128 35.99 -5.50 -1.29
N CYS A 129 36.16 -6.79 -0.96
CA CYS A 129 37.25 -7.21 -0.08
C CYS A 129 38.56 -6.92 -0.82
N SER A 130 39.30 -5.93 -0.34
CA SER A 130 40.77 -5.81 -0.47
C SER A 130 41.25 -4.69 0.43
#